data_AF-A0A3N7CYG5-F1
#
_entry.id   AF-A0A3N7CYG5-F1
#
_cell.length_a   1.000
_cell.length_b   1.000
_cell.length_c   1.000
_cell.angle_alpha   90.00
_cell.angle_beta   90.00
_cell.angle_gamma   90.00
#
_symmetry.space_group_name_H-M   'P 1'
#
loop_
_entity.id
_entity.type
_entity.pdbx_description
1 polymer ?
#
loop_
_entity_poly.entity_id
_entity_poly.type
_entity_poly.pdbx_seq_one_letter_code
_entity_poly.pdbx_strand_id
1 'polypeptide(L)'
;MSYLVGCSGLKFNLILMNNKIEQIPSWMKAMQNGNLAEARARAFLMNRFWILERSIDINGADFLIQRRLTNSNFLDDKAPRLGVVQVKFFDSPATTQKIHKEYVIDDDGKPRTEFFVLLHSGNEEQEEMYFLTAQDVCRDFELKRKDGIDKYHLPGNKIIGLAKYRVIVKKLILDRIEHYLQLADFAKNRKFISWSLPGANVDPDHIMPDFKEPIPNWYGSIPEAFYNTKEAARESLLEISKAYDMLTAVVEESDPIRANDVLEEIKREFNTERGLIISLSRKLDDYSFREVCKKHKNQLEDLRNHGLLDAFLSLKGFFRKILTEFLQDKMPLEKNLVHAFSFKINENLAVVDLRHSLDEFEVFKKNKEHISEISESAGLAVLKNRAKEFLVYWRPKVFLKDMNVKEYFENEDLFVYRATMEAIYDERYYVCDYTNLEL
;
A
#
# COMPACT_ATOMS: atom_id res chain seq x y z
N MET A 1 46.20 -48.77 -84.69
CA MET A 1 45.41 -47.52 -84.73
C MET A 1 45.00 -47.20 -83.30
N SER A 2 45.12 -46.02 -82.70
CA SER A 2 45.86 -44.78 -82.93
C SER A 2 45.67 -43.94 -81.64
N TYR A 3 46.69 -43.14 -81.26
CA TYR A 3 46.70 -41.99 -80.30
C TYR A 3 46.45 -42.24 -78.79
N LEU A 4 47.41 -41.98 -77.88
CA LEU A 4 47.85 -40.68 -77.28
C LEU A 4 46.67 -39.92 -76.64
N VAL A 5 46.68 -39.54 -75.35
CA VAL A 5 47.40 -38.40 -74.74
C VAL A 5 47.59 -38.61 -73.23
N GLY A 6 48.74 -38.21 -72.67
CA GLY A 6 49.03 -38.24 -71.23
C GLY A 6 48.91 -36.88 -70.52
N CYS A 7 49.14 -36.88 -69.20
CA CYS A 7 49.66 -35.78 -68.38
C CYS A 7 49.93 -36.36 -66.97
N SER A 8 51.19 -36.60 -66.61
CA SER A 8 52.09 -35.71 -65.84
C SER A 8 51.74 -35.60 -64.36
N GLY A 9 52.71 -36.02 -63.54
CA GLY A 9 52.59 -36.25 -62.11
C GLY A 9 52.16 -35.06 -61.25
N LEU A 10 51.60 -35.42 -60.10
CA LEU A 10 51.83 -34.74 -58.84
C LEU A 10 51.69 -35.78 -57.72
N LYS A 11 52.83 -36.19 -57.17
CA LYS A 11 52.90 -36.89 -55.89
C LYS A 11 52.32 -35.94 -54.85
N PHE A 12 51.10 -36.19 -54.39
CA PHE A 12 50.59 -35.56 -53.19
C PHE A 12 51.34 -36.17 -52.00
N ASN A 13 52.35 -35.43 -51.53
CA ASN A 13 52.92 -35.64 -50.21
C ASN A 13 51.80 -35.44 -49.20
N LEU A 14 51.48 -36.51 -48.47
CA LEU A 14 50.61 -36.47 -47.31
C LEU A 14 51.34 -35.67 -46.22
N ILE A 15 51.19 -34.34 -46.24
CA ILE A 15 51.55 -33.52 -45.09
C ILE A 15 50.51 -33.85 -44.03
N LEU A 16 50.92 -34.68 -43.06
CA LEU A 16 50.27 -34.80 -41.76
C LEU A 16 50.27 -33.41 -41.13
N MET A 17 49.23 -32.62 -41.42
CA MET A 17 48.91 -31.45 -40.63
C MET A 17 48.56 -31.97 -39.23
N ASN A 18 49.51 -31.80 -38.33
CA ASN A 18 49.26 -31.75 -36.90
C ASN A 18 48.10 -30.76 -36.66
N ASN A 19 46.88 -31.27 -36.59
CA ASN A 19 45.75 -30.57 -35.99
C ASN A 19 46.07 -30.38 -34.51
N LYS A 20 46.89 -29.37 -34.21
CA LYS A 20 46.82 -28.71 -32.91
C LYS A 20 45.44 -28.10 -32.87
N ILE A 21 44.51 -28.80 -32.21
CA ILE A 21 43.24 -28.22 -31.78
C ILE A 21 43.63 -26.95 -31.01
N GLU A 22 43.40 -25.78 -31.62
CA GLU A 22 43.63 -24.50 -30.97
C GLU A 22 42.80 -24.49 -29.68
N GLN A 23 43.48 -24.57 -28.55
CA GLN A 23 42.82 -24.48 -27.26
C GLN A 23 42.33 -23.04 -27.10
N ILE A 24 41.03 -22.84 -27.29
CA ILE A 24 40.37 -21.56 -27.02
C ILE A 24 40.72 -21.15 -25.58
N PRO A 25 41.31 -19.96 -25.37
CA PRO A 25 41.64 -19.50 -24.03
C PRO A 25 40.42 -19.50 -23.11
N SER A 26 40.61 -19.88 -21.84
CA SER A 26 39.53 -20.00 -20.86
C SER A 26 38.68 -18.73 -20.71
N TRP A 27 39.29 -17.56 -20.84
CA TRP A 27 38.61 -16.26 -20.79
C TRP A 27 37.68 -16.05 -22.00
N MET A 28 38.08 -16.48 -23.19
CA MET A 28 37.28 -16.37 -24.41
C MET A 28 36.09 -17.33 -24.36
N LYS A 29 36.32 -18.56 -23.86
CA LYS A 29 35.25 -19.53 -23.61
C LYS A 29 34.24 -19.01 -22.58
N ALA A 30 34.71 -18.40 -21.49
CA ALA A 30 33.85 -17.80 -20.48
C ALA A 30 33.00 -16.65 -21.05
N MET A 31 33.59 -15.80 -21.90
CA MET A 31 32.87 -14.71 -22.57
C MET A 31 31.80 -15.22 -23.54
N GLN A 32 32.14 -16.21 -24.39
CA GLN A 32 31.19 -16.84 -25.30
C GLN A 32 30.01 -17.48 -24.56
N ASN A 33 30.30 -18.21 -23.47
CA ASN A 33 29.29 -18.82 -22.61
C ASN A 33 28.39 -17.77 -21.93
N GLY A 34 28.96 -16.62 -21.52
CA GLY A 34 28.20 -15.48 -20.99
C GLY A 34 27.21 -14.93 -22.02
N ASN A 35 27.69 -14.58 -23.22
CA ASN A 35 26.87 -14.06 -24.30
C ASN A 35 25.74 -15.03 -24.71
N LEU A 36 26.06 -16.33 -24.76
CA LEU A 36 25.08 -17.38 -25.06
C LEU A 36 23.98 -17.46 -23.99
N ALA A 37 24.36 -17.41 -22.71
CA ALA A 37 23.39 -17.42 -21.61
C ALA A 37 22.47 -16.20 -21.66
N GLU A 38 23.02 -15.01 -21.89
CA GLU A 38 22.25 -13.78 -22.02
C GLU A 38 21.28 -13.83 -23.20
N ALA A 39 21.72 -14.31 -24.37
CA ALA A 39 20.86 -14.45 -25.54
C ALA A 39 19.67 -15.40 -25.26
N ARG A 40 19.93 -16.53 -24.61
CA ARG A 40 18.90 -17.51 -24.21
C ARG A 40 17.92 -16.92 -23.19
N ALA A 41 18.43 -16.24 -22.17
CA ALA A 41 17.62 -15.58 -21.16
C ALA A 41 16.76 -14.46 -21.74
N ARG A 42 17.32 -13.63 -22.64
CA ARG A 42 16.57 -12.59 -23.37
C ARG A 42 15.41 -13.20 -24.14
N ALA A 43 15.68 -14.22 -24.96
CA ALA A 43 14.64 -14.91 -25.73
C ALA A 43 13.54 -15.51 -24.83
N PHE A 44 13.91 -16.07 -23.68
CA PHE A 44 12.97 -16.59 -22.70
C PHE A 44 12.07 -15.49 -22.10
N LEU A 45 12.66 -14.39 -21.63
CA LEU A 45 11.96 -13.29 -20.95
C LEU A 45 11.07 -12.48 -21.92
N MET A 46 11.49 -12.29 -23.18
CA MET A 46 10.73 -11.59 -24.22
C MET A 46 9.39 -12.25 -24.56
N ASN A 47 9.14 -13.48 -24.13
CA ASN A 47 7.82 -14.10 -24.30
C ASN A 47 6.74 -13.40 -23.47
N ARG A 48 7.08 -12.72 -22.37
CA ARG A 48 6.09 -12.15 -21.43
C ARG A 48 6.42 -10.78 -20.86
N PHE A 49 7.69 -10.38 -20.88
CA PHE A 49 8.14 -9.14 -20.27
C PHE A 49 8.65 -8.15 -21.33
N TRP A 50 8.49 -6.87 -21.06
CA TRP A 50 9.33 -5.84 -21.67
C TRP A 50 10.71 -5.95 -21.04
N ILE A 51 11.75 -5.96 -21.87
CA ILE A 51 13.14 -5.89 -21.42
C ILE A 51 13.60 -4.46 -21.64
N LEU A 52 14.06 -3.82 -20.57
CA LEU A 52 14.58 -2.46 -20.62
C LEU A 52 16.09 -2.55 -20.87
N GLU A 53 16.50 -2.24 -22.10
CA GLU A 53 17.91 -2.24 -22.50
C GLU A 53 18.62 -1.03 -21.89
N ARG A 54 19.83 -1.24 -21.35
CA ARG A 54 20.68 -0.19 -20.81
C ARG A 54 21.75 0.21 -21.82
N SER A 55 22.08 1.49 -21.85
CA SER A 55 23.18 2.04 -22.64
C SER A 55 24.54 2.00 -21.92
N ILE A 56 24.61 1.61 -20.63
CA ILE A 56 25.87 1.54 -19.87
C ILE A 56 25.85 0.37 -18.87
N ASP A 57 26.91 -0.46 -18.92
CA ASP A 57 27.24 -1.61 -18.04
C ASP A 57 27.59 -1.15 -16.59
N ILE A 58 26.63 -0.52 -15.91
CA ILE A 58 26.81 -0.14 -14.50
C ILE A 58 26.11 -1.18 -13.63
N ASN A 59 26.95 -1.96 -12.95
CA ASN A 59 26.65 -2.78 -11.77
C ASN A 59 25.77 -4.01 -12.00
N GLY A 60 26.35 -5.00 -12.69
CA GLY A 60 26.25 -6.40 -12.31
C GLY A 60 25.00 -7.17 -12.68
N ALA A 61 23.83 -6.56 -12.89
CA ALA A 61 22.61 -7.26 -13.34
C ALA A 61 22.44 -7.22 -14.87
N ASP A 62 22.05 -8.34 -15.47
CA ASP A 62 22.09 -8.50 -16.93
C ASP A 62 20.78 -8.04 -17.61
N PHE A 63 19.62 -8.18 -16.95
CA PHE A 63 18.34 -7.66 -17.48
C PHE A 63 17.49 -6.95 -16.43
N LEU A 64 16.85 -5.87 -16.87
CA LEU A 64 15.73 -5.24 -16.17
C LEU A 64 14.44 -5.57 -16.94
N ILE A 65 13.47 -6.16 -16.25
CA ILE A 65 12.22 -6.63 -16.86
C ILE A 65 11.01 -5.89 -16.29
N GLN A 66 10.00 -5.71 -17.11
CA GLN A 66 8.72 -5.12 -16.72
C GLN A 66 7.56 -5.97 -17.26
N ARG A 67 6.49 -6.12 -16.46
CA ARG A 67 5.28 -6.81 -16.91
C ARG A 67 4.68 -6.12 -18.14
N ARG A 68 4.26 -6.92 -19.13
CA ARG A 68 3.46 -6.43 -20.27
C ARG A 68 2.03 -6.22 -19.80
N LEU A 69 1.79 -5.02 -19.34
CA LEU A 69 0.49 -4.52 -18.91
C LEU A 69 -0.36 -4.18 -20.14
N THR A 70 -1.05 -5.18 -20.71
CA THR A 70 -1.85 -5.02 -21.96
C THR A 70 -3.32 -4.67 -21.70
N ASN A 71 -3.83 -4.89 -20.49
CA ASN A 71 -5.25 -4.71 -20.13
C ASN A 71 -5.47 -3.57 -19.13
N SER A 72 -4.43 -2.82 -18.81
CA SER A 72 -4.45 -1.70 -17.87
C SER A 72 -4.46 -0.40 -18.66
N ASN A 73 -5.31 0.52 -18.22
CA ASN A 73 -5.52 1.81 -18.86
C ASN A 73 -4.27 2.71 -18.68
N PHE A 74 -4.10 3.74 -19.50
CA PHE A 74 -3.00 4.73 -19.35
C PHE A 74 -3.04 5.48 -17.99
N LEU A 75 -4.16 5.32 -17.26
CA LEU A 75 -4.50 5.90 -15.97
C LEU A 75 -4.49 4.86 -14.83
N ASP A 76 -3.93 3.66 -15.04
CA ASP A 76 -3.82 2.67 -13.97
C ASP A 76 -2.72 3.10 -12.99
N ASP A 77 -3.13 3.59 -11.80
CA ASP A 77 -2.30 4.30 -10.82
C ASP A 77 -1.19 3.44 -10.19
N LYS A 78 -1.17 2.12 -10.43
CA LYS A 78 -0.13 1.22 -9.94
C LYS A 78 1.02 1.16 -10.92
N ALA A 79 1.99 2.07 -10.76
CA ALA A 79 3.23 2.05 -11.51
C ALA A 79 3.87 0.63 -11.52
N PRO A 80 4.35 0.16 -12.68
CA PRO A 80 4.77 -1.22 -12.85
C PRO A 80 6.07 -1.50 -12.07
N ARG A 81 6.08 -2.58 -11.30
CA ARG A 81 7.28 -3.06 -10.61
C ARG A 81 8.24 -3.63 -11.65
N LEU A 82 9.53 -3.38 -11.47
CA LEU A 82 10.56 -3.90 -12.37
C LEU A 82 11.29 -5.06 -11.68
N GLY A 83 11.62 -6.09 -12.45
CA GLY A 83 12.41 -7.21 -11.98
C GLY A 83 13.86 -7.08 -12.42
N VAL A 84 14.78 -7.47 -11.55
CA VAL A 84 16.21 -7.57 -11.86
C VAL A 84 16.54 -9.03 -12.09
N VAL A 85 17.11 -9.35 -13.24
CA VAL A 85 17.49 -10.72 -13.60
C VAL A 85 19.00 -10.80 -13.78
N GLN A 86 19.63 -11.68 -13.00
CA GLN A 86 21.01 -12.10 -13.20
C GLN A 86 21.03 -13.38 -14.02
N VAL A 87 21.92 -13.42 -15.00
CA VAL A 87 22.20 -14.55 -15.86
C VAL A 87 23.62 -15.05 -15.62
N LYS A 88 23.78 -16.36 -15.49
CA LYS A 88 25.11 -17.01 -15.49
C LYS A 88 25.08 -18.32 -16.27
N PHE A 89 26.26 -18.78 -16.66
CA PHE A 89 26.45 -20.02 -17.38
C PHE A 89 27.29 -21.02 -16.59
N PHE A 90 26.88 -22.29 -16.53
CA PHE A 90 27.72 -23.38 -16.03
C PHE A 90 28.29 -24.17 -17.20
N ASP A 91 29.60 -24.05 -17.40
CA ASP A 91 30.33 -24.87 -18.36
C ASP A 91 30.45 -26.33 -17.90
N SER A 92 30.45 -26.55 -16.59
CA SER A 92 30.44 -27.89 -15.98
C SER A 92 29.83 -27.86 -14.57
N PRO A 93 29.47 -29.02 -13.99
CA PRO A 93 29.06 -29.11 -12.58
C PRO A 93 30.12 -28.63 -11.57
N ALA A 94 31.39 -28.54 -11.97
CA ALA A 94 32.46 -28.03 -11.11
C ALA A 94 32.50 -26.49 -11.05
N THR A 95 31.86 -25.81 -12.02
CA THR A 95 31.83 -24.35 -12.07
C THR A 95 31.02 -23.80 -10.89
N THR A 96 31.52 -22.77 -10.21
CA THR A 96 30.81 -22.07 -9.13
C THR A 96 30.54 -20.64 -9.54
N GLN A 97 29.27 -20.25 -9.56
CA GLN A 97 28.84 -18.88 -9.85
C GLN A 97 28.73 -18.07 -8.55
N LYS A 98 28.83 -16.74 -8.68
CA LYS A 98 28.80 -15.83 -7.53
C LYS A 98 27.80 -14.71 -7.78
N ILE A 99 27.02 -14.38 -6.74
CA ILE A 99 26.01 -13.31 -6.77
C ILE A 99 26.26 -12.40 -5.56
N HIS A 100 26.30 -11.08 -5.78
CA HIS A 100 26.48 -10.13 -4.67
C HIS A 100 25.28 -10.16 -3.73
N LYS A 101 25.54 -10.05 -2.42
CA LYS A 101 24.49 -10.03 -1.38
C LYS A 101 23.46 -8.93 -1.62
N GLU A 102 23.89 -7.77 -2.08
CA GLU A 102 23.06 -6.56 -2.29
C GLU A 102 21.91 -6.77 -3.28
N TYR A 103 22.07 -7.68 -4.24
CA TYR A 103 20.98 -8.06 -5.15
C TYR A 103 19.97 -9.02 -4.52
N VAL A 104 20.41 -9.81 -3.56
CA VAL A 104 19.60 -10.90 -2.99
C VAL A 104 18.83 -10.42 -1.76
N ILE A 105 19.44 -9.59 -0.93
CA ILE A 105 18.89 -9.15 0.36
C ILE A 105 18.61 -7.64 0.34
N ASP A 106 17.48 -7.23 0.93
CA ASP A 106 17.12 -5.83 1.16
C ASP A 106 17.76 -5.22 2.41
N ASP A 107 17.54 -3.93 2.62
CA ASP A 107 18.13 -3.21 3.76
C ASP A 107 17.62 -3.72 5.12
N ASP A 108 16.47 -4.42 5.12
CA ASP A 108 15.87 -5.05 6.31
C ASP A 108 16.37 -6.49 6.53
N GLY A 109 17.32 -6.97 5.72
CA GLY A 109 17.84 -8.33 5.81
C GLY A 109 16.93 -9.41 5.21
N LYS A 110 15.88 -9.03 4.47
CA LYS A 110 14.92 -9.97 3.85
C LYS A 110 15.28 -10.24 2.38
N PRO A 111 14.97 -11.43 1.83
CA PRO A 111 15.17 -11.70 0.42
C PRO A 111 14.30 -10.79 -0.47
N ARG A 112 14.88 -10.22 -1.52
CA ARG A 112 14.16 -9.36 -2.47
C ARG A 112 13.20 -10.17 -3.33
N THR A 113 11.96 -9.74 -3.44
CA THR A 113 10.93 -10.41 -4.25
C THR A 113 11.16 -10.23 -5.76
N GLU A 114 11.82 -9.15 -6.13
CA GLU A 114 12.02 -8.66 -7.50
C GLU A 114 13.38 -9.04 -8.09
N PHE A 115 14.17 -9.89 -7.43
CA PHE A 115 15.44 -10.38 -7.93
C PHE A 115 15.37 -11.88 -8.30
N PHE A 116 15.84 -12.18 -9.51
CA PHE A 116 15.80 -13.52 -10.09
C PHE A 116 17.15 -13.92 -10.68
N VAL A 117 17.42 -15.22 -10.66
CA VAL A 117 18.62 -15.79 -11.27
C VAL A 117 18.21 -16.81 -12.33
N LEU A 118 18.66 -16.59 -13.56
CA LEU A 118 18.60 -17.56 -14.65
C LEU A 118 19.99 -18.16 -14.85
N LEU A 119 20.08 -19.47 -14.81
CA LEU A 119 21.33 -20.18 -15.02
C LEU A 119 21.16 -21.08 -16.24
N HIS A 120 22.15 -21.06 -17.12
CA HIS A 120 22.15 -21.87 -18.33
C HIS A 120 23.32 -22.84 -18.32
N SER A 121 23.13 -23.99 -18.96
CA SER A 121 24.21 -24.94 -19.24
C SER A 121 23.95 -25.67 -20.55
N GLY A 122 24.92 -26.49 -20.95
CA GLY A 122 24.83 -27.33 -22.12
C GLY A 122 25.11 -26.59 -23.44
N ASN A 123 25.08 -27.33 -24.54
CA ASN A 123 25.50 -26.88 -25.86
C ASN A 123 24.29 -26.53 -26.74
N GLU A 124 24.50 -26.45 -28.05
CA GLU A 124 23.45 -26.13 -29.04
C GLU A 124 22.33 -27.19 -29.07
N GLU A 125 22.67 -28.47 -28.88
CA GLU A 125 21.70 -29.57 -28.96
C GLU A 125 21.00 -29.85 -27.63
N GLN A 126 21.67 -29.58 -26.50
CA GLN A 126 21.19 -29.91 -25.16
C GLN A 126 21.23 -28.68 -24.27
N GLU A 127 20.34 -27.71 -24.54
CA GLU A 127 20.16 -26.55 -23.68
C GLU A 127 19.43 -26.92 -22.38
N GLU A 128 20.00 -26.48 -21.26
CA GLU A 128 19.32 -26.53 -19.96
C GLU A 128 19.24 -25.14 -19.34
N MET A 129 18.13 -24.90 -18.64
CA MET A 129 17.85 -23.66 -17.92
C MET A 129 17.45 -24.00 -16.49
N TYR A 130 17.90 -23.17 -15.56
CA TYR A 130 17.59 -23.25 -14.14
C TYR A 130 17.13 -21.89 -13.65
N PHE A 131 16.20 -21.87 -12.70
CA PHE A 131 15.61 -20.66 -12.16
C PHE A 131 15.66 -20.66 -10.64
N LEU A 132 16.08 -19.54 -10.07
CA LEU A 132 16.09 -19.31 -8.63
C LEU A 132 15.54 -17.92 -8.31
N THR A 133 14.80 -17.85 -7.21
CA THR A 133 14.43 -16.58 -6.55
C THR A 133 15.52 -16.17 -5.56
N ALA A 134 15.50 -14.92 -5.10
CA ALA A 134 16.37 -14.49 -4.00
C ALA A 134 16.18 -15.35 -2.74
N GLN A 135 14.94 -15.80 -2.47
CA GLN A 135 14.63 -16.67 -1.35
C GLN A 135 15.32 -18.04 -1.48
N ASP A 136 15.33 -18.62 -2.68
CA ASP A 136 16.05 -19.87 -2.94
C ASP A 136 17.57 -19.70 -2.74
N VAL A 137 18.12 -18.56 -3.19
CA VAL A 137 19.54 -18.22 -3.00
C VAL A 137 19.89 -18.14 -1.52
N CYS A 138 19.13 -17.39 -0.73
CA CYS A 138 19.36 -17.25 0.72
C CYS A 138 19.22 -18.57 1.47
N ARG A 139 18.24 -19.40 1.09
CA ARG A 139 17.93 -20.64 1.81
C ARG A 139 18.97 -21.74 1.55
N ASP A 140 19.39 -21.89 0.30
CA ASP A 140 20.08 -23.10 -0.15
C ASP A 140 21.60 -22.91 -0.37
N PHE A 141 22.11 -21.67 -0.33
CA PHE A 141 23.49 -21.34 -0.70
C PHE A 141 24.22 -20.53 0.37
N GLU A 142 25.53 -20.75 0.46
CA GLU A 142 26.38 -20.11 1.46
C GLU A 142 26.79 -18.70 1.04
N LEU A 143 26.65 -17.76 1.97
CA LEU A 143 27.25 -16.43 1.87
C LEU A 143 28.72 -16.49 2.29
N LYS A 144 29.63 -16.02 1.43
CA LYS A 144 31.06 -15.93 1.74
C LYS A 144 31.56 -14.51 1.53
N ARG A 145 32.34 -14.03 2.49
CA ARG A 145 33.05 -12.76 2.39
C ARG A 145 34.40 -12.98 1.73
N LYS A 146 34.68 -12.25 0.65
CA LYS A 146 36.01 -12.18 0.05
C LYS A 146 36.30 -10.74 -0.36
N ASP A 147 37.47 -10.23 0.00
CA ASP A 147 37.93 -8.89 -0.35
C ASP A 147 36.95 -7.79 0.12
N GLY A 148 36.35 -7.97 1.30
CA GLY A 148 35.36 -7.05 1.88
C GLY A 148 33.95 -7.14 1.29
N ILE A 149 33.74 -7.96 0.25
CA ILE A 149 32.46 -8.08 -0.45
C ILE A 149 31.80 -9.43 -0.12
N ASP A 150 30.53 -9.37 0.29
CA ASP A 150 29.72 -10.55 0.58
C ASP A 150 29.04 -11.08 -0.70
N LYS A 151 29.32 -12.34 -1.06
CA LYS A 151 28.72 -13.00 -2.22
C LYS A 151 28.16 -14.37 -1.87
N TYR A 152 26.99 -14.69 -2.42
CA TYR A 152 26.46 -16.04 -2.44
C TYR A 152 27.22 -16.89 -3.46
N HIS A 153 27.63 -18.09 -3.04
CA HIS A 153 28.29 -19.04 -3.90
C HIS A 153 27.30 -20.09 -4.36
N LEU A 154 27.18 -20.27 -5.68
CA LEU A 154 26.26 -21.17 -6.34
C LEU A 154 27.05 -22.28 -7.07
N PRO A 155 27.36 -23.41 -6.40
CA PRO A 155 28.07 -24.52 -7.01
C PRO A 155 27.21 -25.23 -8.06
N GLY A 156 27.76 -25.48 -9.25
CA GLY A 156 27.06 -26.13 -10.34
C GLY A 156 26.52 -27.51 -9.99
N ASN A 157 27.26 -28.29 -9.20
CA ASN A 157 26.83 -29.62 -8.74
C ASN A 157 25.55 -29.59 -7.87
N LYS A 158 25.30 -28.51 -7.12
CA LYS A 158 24.07 -28.32 -6.35
C LYS A 158 22.90 -27.83 -7.20
N ILE A 159 23.16 -27.27 -8.38
CA ILE A 159 22.13 -26.70 -9.26
C ILE A 159 21.78 -27.70 -10.37
N ILE A 160 22.77 -28.13 -11.13
CA ILE A 160 22.62 -29.12 -12.21
C ILE A 160 22.22 -30.49 -11.63
N GLY A 161 22.76 -30.86 -10.47
CA GLY A 161 22.47 -32.14 -9.84
C GLY A 161 21.09 -32.23 -9.18
N LEU A 162 20.38 -31.12 -8.98
CA LEU A 162 19.08 -31.10 -8.30
C LEU A 162 17.96 -30.69 -9.27
N ALA A 163 16.99 -31.57 -9.46
CA ALA A 163 15.84 -31.32 -10.33
C ALA A 163 15.00 -30.10 -9.91
N LYS A 164 15.05 -29.67 -8.63
CA LYS A 164 14.18 -28.61 -8.10
C LYS A 164 14.34 -27.23 -8.77
N TYR A 165 15.52 -26.90 -9.29
CA TYR A 165 15.76 -25.61 -9.96
C TYR A 165 15.62 -25.69 -11.47
N ARG A 166 15.60 -26.91 -12.03
CA ARG A 166 15.57 -27.13 -13.47
C ARG A 166 14.22 -26.64 -14.03
N VAL A 167 14.29 -25.82 -15.07
CA VAL A 167 13.11 -25.34 -15.78
C VAL A 167 12.61 -26.41 -16.73
N ILE A 168 11.56 -27.13 -16.31
CA ILE A 168 10.88 -28.11 -17.15
C ILE A 168 9.81 -27.42 -18.01
N VAL A 169 9.00 -26.55 -17.39
CA VAL A 169 7.90 -25.83 -18.06
C VAL A 169 8.16 -24.34 -18.01
N LYS A 170 8.66 -23.77 -19.12
CA LYS A 170 9.00 -22.35 -19.26
C LYS A 170 7.87 -21.40 -18.82
N LYS A 171 6.62 -21.74 -19.17
CA LYS A 171 5.43 -20.96 -18.81
C LYS A 171 5.28 -20.78 -17.29
N LEU A 172 5.45 -21.84 -16.50
CA LEU A 172 5.29 -21.78 -15.04
C LEU A 172 6.33 -20.86 -14.38
N ILE A 173 7.53 -20.78 -14.95
CA ILE A 173 8.56 -19.86 -14.46
C ILE A 173 8.20 -18.41 -14.79
N LEU A 174 7.71 -18.14 -16.00
CA LEU A 174 7.23 -16.81 -16.36
C LEU A 174 6.03 -16.38 -15.50
N ASP A 175 5.09 -17.29 -15.22
CA ASP A 175 3.95 -17.04 -14.33
C ASP A 175 4.43 -16.76 -12.89
N ARG A 176 5.46 -17.49 -12.42
CA ARG A 176 6.08 -17.26 -11.11
C ARG A 176 6.76 -15.90 -11.03
N ILE A 177 7.59 -15.54 -12.00
CA ILE A 177 8.23 -14.21 -12.07
C ILE A 177 7.16 -13.12 -12.04
N GLU A 178 6.10 -13.26 -12.84
CA GLU A 178 5.00 -12.30 -12.87
C GLU A 178 4.33 -12.15 -11.50
N HIS A 179 4.05 -13.25 -10.81
CA HIS A 179 3.45 -13.23 -9.47
C HIS A 179 4.36 -12.56 -8.43
N TYR A 180 5.67 -12.86 -8.43
CA TYR A 180 6.61 -12.19 -7.54
C TYR A 180 6.68 -10.68 -7.79
N LEU A 181 6.62 -10.24 -9.05
CA LEU A 181 6.56 -8.81 -9.39
C LEU A 181 5.25 -8.14 -8.95
N GLN A 182 4.14 -8.86 -8.88
CA GLN A 182 2.88 -8.34 -8.33
C GLN A 182 2.96 -8.15 -6.81
N LEU A 183 3.66 -9.04 -6.11
CA LEU A 183 3.83 -8.98 -4.66
C LEU A 183 4.94 -8.02 -4.20
N ALA A 184 5.78 -7.55 -5.12
CA ALA A 184 6.90 -6.69 -4.80
C ALA A 184 6.44 -5.32 -4.28
N ASP A 185 7.01 -4.93 -3.13
CA ASP A 185 6.81 -3.63 -2.50
C ASP A 185 7.32 -2.51 -3.42
N PHE A 186 6.50 -1.50 -3.65
CA PHE A 186 6.79 -0.48 -4.66
C PHE A 186 7.98 0.40 -4.28
N ALA A 187 8.03 0.90 -3.03
CA ALA A 187 9.10 1.76 -2.55
C ALA A 187 10.45 1.02 -2.53
N LYS A 188 10.48 -0.21 -2.01
CA LYS A 188 11.66 -1.07 -2.01
C LYS A 188 12.12 -1.41 -3.42
N ASN A 189 11.17 -1.69 -4.32
CA ASN A 189 11.47 -1.93 -5.72
C ASN A 189 12.15 -0.71 -6.34
N ARG A 190 11.58 0.50 -6.18
CA ARG A 190 12.17 1.73 -6.74
C ARG A 190 13.52 2.05 -6.14
N LYS A 191 13.71 1.90 -4.84
CA LYS A 191 15.02 2.03 -4.18
C LYS A 191 16.03 1.00 -4.68
N PHE A 192 15.61 -0.24 -4.87
CA PHE A 192 16.46 -1.28 -5.43
C PHE A 192 16.79 -1.05 -6.89
N ILE A 193 15.98 -0.35 -7.66
CA ILE A 193 16.26 -0.10 -9.09
C ILE A 193 16.85 1.30 -9.28
N SER A 194 16.86 2.17 -8.27
CA SER A 194 17.33 3.55 -8.39
C SER A 194 18.82 3.65 -8.73
N TRP A 195 19.66 2.69 -8.35
CA TRP A 195 21.06 2.66 -8.85
C TRP A 195 21.17 2.39 -10.36
N SER A 196 20.05 2.09 -11.00
CA SER A 196 19.97 1.31 -12.22
C SER A 196 18.99 1.91 -13.27
N LEU A 197 18.22 2.94 -12.89
CA LEU A 197 17.43 3.78 -13.79
C LEU A 197 18.23 5.04 -14.18
N PRO A 198 18.19 5.45 -15.46
CA PRO A 198 18.67 6.78 -15.86
C PRO A 198 17.96 7.86 -15.05
N GLY A 199 18.72 8.74 -14.39
CA GLY A 199 18.19 9.84 -13.57
C GLY A 199 18.00 9.54 -12.08
N ALA A 200 18.30 8.32 -11.62
CA ALA A 200 18.18 7.96 -10.22
C ALA A 200 19.51 7.98 -9.44
N ASN A 201 20.64 8.05 -10.13
CA ASN A 201 21.85 8.68 -9.60
C ASN A 201 21.87 10.12 -10.11
N VAL A 202 22.02 11.08 -9.20
CA VAL A 202 22.30 12.45 -9.62
C VAL A 202 23.69 12.44 -10.23
N ASP A 203 23.77 12.73 -11.53
CA ASP A 203 25.04 12.92 -12.20
C ASP A 203 25.60 14.31 -11.83
N PRO A 204 26.78 14.39 -11.16
CA PRO A 204 27.43 15.66 -10.83
C PRO A 204 27.71 16.52 -12.07
N ASP A 205 27.89 15.87 -13.22
CA ASP A 205 28.21 16.53 -14.47
C ASP A 205 26.98 16.94 -15.27
N HIS A 206 25.77 16.57 -14.83
CA HIS A 206 24.53 16.92 -15.49
C HIS A 206 24.09 18.36 -15.17
N ILE A 207 24.95 19.32 -15.47
CA ILE A 207 24.73 20.76 -15.37
C ILE A 207 25.24 21.41 -16.66
N MET A 208 24.61 22.50 -17.12
CA MET A 208 25.05 23.16 -18.34
C MET A 208 26.51 23.63 -18.21
N PRO A 209 27.33 23.55 -19.29
CA PRO A 209 28.74 23.90 -19.26
C PRO A 209 29.02 25.32 -18.71
N ASP A 210 28.16 26.29 -19.04
CA ASP A 210 28.29 27.69 -18.61
C ASP A 210 28.36 27.84 -17.08
N PHE A 211 27.73 26.93 -16.33
CA PHE A 211 27.74 26.93 -14.85
C PHE A 211 28.90 26.12 -14.25
N LYS A 212 29.70 25.44 -15.09
CA LYS A 212 30.96 24.80 -14.70
C LYS A 212 32.16 25.74 -14.86
N GLU A 213 31.99 26.85 -15.59
CA GLU A 213 33.04 27.85 -15.76
C GLU A 213 33.47 28.39 -14.38
N PRO A 214 34.78 28.46 -14.08
CA PRO A 214 35.30 28.82 -12.76
C PRO A 214 35.23 30.35 -12.53
N ILE A 215 34.03 30.91 -12.63
CA ILE A 215 33.75 32.33 -12.43
C ILE A 215 33.51 32.56 -10.93
N PRO A 216 34.31 33.41 -10.27
CA PRO A 216 34.09 33.76 -8.86
C PRO A 216 32.69 34.34 -8.66
N ASN A 217 31.96 33.80 -7.69
CA ASN A 217 30.62 34.25 -7.33
C ASN A 217 30.44 34.19 -5.80
N TRP A 218 29.42 34.88 -5.29
CA TRP A 218 29.15 34.99 -3.86
C TRP A 218 28.62 33.69 -3.22
N TYR A 219 28.18 32.73 -4.04
CA TYR A 219 27.52 31.49 -3.62
C TYR A 219 28.50 30.32 -3.49
N GLY A 220 29.65 30.37 -4.19
CA GLY A 220 30.68 29.34 -4.18
C GLY A 220 30.62 28.41 -5.40
N SER A 221 30.75 27.10 -5.18
CA SER A 221 30.72 26.10 -6.24
C SER A 221 29.28 25.84 -6.71
N ILE A 222 28.90 26.44 -7.84
CA ILE A 222 27.58 26.23 -8.46
C ILE A 222 27.34 24.74 -8.79
N PRO A 223 28.29 24.00 -9.39
CA PRO A 223 28.08 22.58 -9.69
C PRO A 223 27.80 21.74 -8.43
N GLU A 224 28.55 21.97 -7.36
CA GLU A 224 28.38 21.24 -6.09
C GLU A 224 27.02 21.54 -5.45
N ALA A 225 26.64 22.81 -5.39
CA ALA A 225 25.35 23.18 -4.81
C ALA A 225 24.15 22.67 -5.63
N PHE A 226 24.28 22.66 -6.96
CA PHE A 226 23.23 22.12 -7.83
C PHE A 226 23.12 20.60 -7.73
N TYR A 227 24.25 19.89 -7.62
CA TYR A 227 24.27 18.46 -7.30
C TYR A 227 23.55 18.18 -5.97
N ASN A 228 23.89 18.93 -4.91
CA ASN A 228 23.23 18.80 -3.60
C ASN A 228 21.72 19.07 -3.68
N THR A 229 21.30 20.04 -4.49
CA THR A 229 19.89 20.35 -4.73
C THR A 229 19.15 19.19 -5.39
N LYS A 230 19.77 18.54 -6.39
CA LYS A 230 19.19 17.38 -7.05
C LYS A 230 19.11 16.15 -6.15
N GLU A 231 20.13 15.93 -5.31
CA GLU A 231 20.09 14.85 -4.32
C GLU A 231 18.96 15.07 -3.31
N ALA A 232 18.82 16.30 -2.78
CA ALA A 232 17.70 16.65 -1.91
C ALA A 232 16.34 16.45 -2.59
N ALA A 233 16.21 16.79 -3.89
CA ALA A 233 14.99 16.53 -4.66
C ALA A 233 14.71 15.04 -4.82
N ARG A 234 15.75 14.22 -5.06
CA ARG A 234 15.65 12.76 -5.14
C ARG A 234 15.18 12.14 -3.83
N GLU A 235 15.74 12.59 -2.71
CA GLU A 235 15.32 12.15 -1.37
C GLU A 235 13.86 12.54 -1.10
N SER A 236 13.48 13.78 -1.43
CA SER A 236 12.09 14.25 -1.29
C SER A 236 11.09 13.40 -2.09
N LEU A 237 11.46 12.93 -3.29
CA LEU A 237 10.61 12.04 -4.09
C LEU A 237 10.35 10.70 -3.40
N LEU A 238 11.35 10.15 -2.69
CA LEU A 238 11.18 8.91 -1.93
C LEU A 238 10.23 9.10 -0.75
N GLU A 239 10.36 10.22 -0.03
CA GLU A 239 9.45 10.58 1.06
C GLU A 239 8.01 10.76 0.57
N ILE A 240 7.81 11.48 -0.55
CA ILE A 240 6.49 11.64 -1.18
C ILE A 240 5.91 10.29 -1.60
N SER A 241 6.73 9.40 -2.17
CA SER A 241 6.28 8.05 -2.54
C SER A 241 5.80 7.26 -1.32
N LYS A 242 6.54 7.34 -0.20
CA LYS A 242 6.14 6.67 1.03
C LYS A 242 4.82 7.22 1.58
N ALA A 243 4.65 8.54 1.59
CA ALA A 243 3.40 9.16 2.00
C ALA A 243 2.22 8.77 1.09
N TYR A 244 2.45 8.67 -0.22
CA TYR A 244 1.45 8.20 -1.18
C TYR A 244 0.99 6.78 -0.85
N ASP A 245 1.92 5.86 -0.55
CA ASP A 245 1.58 4.49 -0.18
C ASP A 245 0.75 4.45 1.12
N MET A 246 1.11 5.25 2.12
CA MET A 246 0.35 5.35 3.37
C MET A 246 -1.04 5.95 3.17
N LEU A 247 -1.18 7.00 2.36
CA LEU A 247 -2.48 7.57 2.00
C LEU A 247 -3.34 6.58 1.24
N THR A 248 -2.73 5.77 0.36
CA THR A 248 -3.43 4.69 -0.33
C THR A 248 -3.95 3.65 0.67
N ALA A 249 -3.15 3.29 1.67
CA ALA A 249 -3.60 2.39 2.74
C ALA A 249 -4.80 2.96 3.52
N VAL A 250 -4.87 4.28 3.73
CA VAL A 250 -6.05 4.93 4.33
C VAL A 250 -7.29 4.79 3.44
N VAL A 251 -7.14 4.94 2.11
CA VAL A 251 -8.25 4.83 1.15
C VAL A 251 -8.75 3.39 1.03
N GLU A 252 -7.85 2.41 1.08
CA GLU A 252 -8.19 0.98 0.99
C GLU A 252 -8.70 0.38 2.32
N GLU A 253 -8.46 1.03 3.46
CA GLU A 253 -8.88 0.56 4.78
C GLU A 253 -10.39 0.75 5.01
N SER A 254 -11.01 -0.30 5.55
CA SER A 254 -12.46 -0.36 5.83
C SER A 254 -12.80 -0.05 7.29
N ASP A 255 -11.86 -0.27 8.22
CA ASP A 255 -11.99 0.10 9.63
C ASP A 255 -11.59 1.57 9.83
N PRO A 256 -12.54 2.48 10.14
CA PRO A 256 -12.25 3.91 10.28
C PRO A 256 -11.27 4.22 11.42
N ILE A 257 -11.19 3.36 12.45
CA ILE A 257 -10.24 3.54 13.56
C ILE A 257 -8.81 3.28 13.05
N ARG A 258 -8.61 2.18 12.31
CA ARG A 258 -7.31 1.84 11.73
C ARG A 258 -6.88 2.85 10.67
N ALA A 259 -7.80 3.28 9.82
CA ALA A 259 -7.53 4.33 8.83
C ALA A 259 -7.03 5.61 9.51
N ASN A 260 -7.64 5.99 10.64
CA ASN A 260 -7.18 7.13 11.42
C ASN A 260 -5.82 6.89 12.10
N ASP A 261 -5.53 5.67 12.56
CA ASP A 261 -4.21 5.34 13.12
C ASP A 261 -3.10 5.51 12.08
N VAL A 262 -3.34 5.13 10.82
CA VAL A 262 -2.42 5.37 9.70
C VAL A 262 -2.27 6.87 9.44
N LEU A 263 -3.36 7.66 9.47
CA LEU A 263 -3.28 9.12 9.33
C LEU A 263 -2.42 9.77 10.43
N GLU A 264 -2.53 9.31 11.67
CA GLU A 264 -1.68 9.77 12.77
C GLU A 264 -0.22 9.38 12.57
N GLU A 265 0.05 8.20 12.01
CA GLU A 265 1.40 7.80 11.64
C GLU A 265 1.99 8.68 10.54
N ILE A 266 1.21 9.01 9.50
CA ILE A 266 1.64 9.95 8.45
C ILE A 266 1.98 11.30 9.10
N LYS A 267 1.12 11.81 9.99
CA LYS A 267 1.41 13.08 10.68
C LYS A 267 2.70 12.99 11.46
N ARG A 268 2.91 11.93 12.24
CA ARG A 268 4.14 11.77 13.03
C ARG A 268 5.39 11.67 12.15
N GLU A 269 5.31 10.91 11.07
CA GLU A 269 6.47 10.60 10.24
C GLU A 269 6.90 11.77 9.37
N PHE A 270 5.94 12.52 8.81
CA PHE A 270 6.22 13.62 7.90
C PHE A 270 6.21 14.99 8.58
N ASN A 271 6.11 15.06 9.92
CA ASN A 271 6.12 16.34 10.64
C ASN A 271 7.56 16.80 10.91
N THR A 272 7.85 18.04 10.50
CA THR A 272 9.13 18.71 10.76
C THR A 272 8.92 19.90 11.68
N GLU A 273 10.00 20.49 12.18
CA GLU A 273 9.95 21.74 12.97
C GLU A 273 9.24 22.91 12.25
N ARG A 274 9.08 22.81 10.92
CA ARG A 274 8.39 23.81 10.07
C ARG A 274 7.00 23.36 9.60
N GLY A 275 6.49 22.24 10.09
CA GLY A 275 5.22 21.62 9.68
C GLY A 275 5.40 20.36 8.85
N LEU A 276 4.31 19.84 8.27
CA LEU A 276 4.36 18.62 7.46
C LEU A 276 5.14 18.85 6.15
N ILE A 277 5.99 17.90 5.78
CA ILE A 277 6.69 17.85 4.47
C ILE A 277 5.67 17.88 3.32
N ILE A 278 4.47 17.33 3.57
CA ILE A 278 3.39 17.22 2.61
C ILE A 278 2.14 17.90 3.18
N SER A 279 1.56 18.79 2.40
CA SER A 279 0.31 19.45 2.77
C SER A 279 -0.86 18.47 2.65
N LEU A 280 -1.36 17.99 3.79
CA LEU A 280 -2.56 17.17 3.84
C LEU A 280 -3.82 18.05 3.89
N SER A 281 -4.93 17.54 3.35
CA SER A 281 -6.22 18.21 3.47
C SER A 281 -6.60 18.38 4.94
N ARG A 282 -7.00 19.60 5.34
CA ARG A 282 -7.50 19.87 6.71
C ARG A 282 -8.66 18.97 7.13
N LYS A 283 -9.40 18.40 6.18
CA LYS A 283 -10.51 17.46 6.46
C LYS A 283 -10.03 16.10 6.99
N LEU A 284 -8.74 15.76 6.82
CA LEU A 284 -8.13 14.54 7.36
C LEU A 284 -7.72 14.69 8.82
N ASP A 285 -7.84 15.90 9.38
CA ASP A 285 -7.47 16.22 10.76
C ASP A 285 -8.72 16.46 11.62
N ASP A 286 -9.62 15.47 11.64
CA ASP A 286 -10.79 15.49 12.51
C ASP A 286 -10.55 14.59 13.73
N TYR A 287 -9.90 15.14 14.75
CA TYR A 287 -9.65 14.45 16.02
C TYR A 287 -10.96 13.92 16.65
N SER A 288 -12.06 14.63 16.45
CA SER A 288 -13.38 14.26 16.99
C SER A 288 -13.89 12.98 16.35
N PHE A 289 -13.64 12.78 15.05
CA PHE A 289 -14.13 11.62 14.32
C PHE A 289 -13.59 10.30 14.88
N ARG A 290 -12.28 10.23 15.17
CA ARG A 290 -11.68 9.02 15.76
C ARG A 290 -12.32 8.64 17.09
N GLU A 291 -12.49 9.62 17.98
CA GLU A 291 -13.08 9.39 19.30
C GLU A 291 -14.56 9.00 19.20
N VAL A 292 -15.29 9.59 18.24
CA VAL A 292 -16.67 9.17 17.93
C VAL A 292 -16.73 7.72 17.43
N CYS A 293 -15.82 7.30 16.54
CA CYS A 293 -15.77 5.91 16.06
C CYS A 293 -15.46 4.92 17.20
N LYS A 294 -14.53 5.25 18.10
CA LYS A 294 -14.22 4.43 19.27
C LYS A 294 -15.42 4.33 20.22
N LYS A 295 -16.03 5.48 20.57
CA LYS A 295 -17.24 5.51 21.40
C LYS A 295 -18.33 4.63 20.79
N HIS A 296 -18.59 4.77 19.50
CA HIS A 296 -19.59 3.98 18.79
C HIS A 296 -19.30 2.47 18.85
N LYS A 297 -18.05 2.06 18.60
CA LYS A 297 -17.64 0.65 18.67
C LYS A 297 -17.84 0.07 20.07
N ASN A 298 -17.43 0.81 21.11
CA ASN A 298 -17.63 0.40 22.50
C ASN A 298 -19.11 0.26 22.84
N GLN A 299 -19.94 1.25 22.47
CA GLN A 299 -21.39 1.19 22.68
C GLN A 299 -22.03 -0.05 22.06
N LEU A 300 -21.61 -0.38 20.84
CA LEU A 300 -22.11 -1.52 20.10
C LEU A 300 -21.64 -2.85 20.73
N GLU A 301 -20.41 -2.93 21.23
CA GLU A 301 -19.91 -4.08 21.97
C GLU A 301 -20.64 -4.25 23.32
N ASP A 302 -20.83 -3.18 24.09
CA ASP A 302 -21.56 -3.19 25.36
C ASP A 302 -23.00 -3.67 25.17
N LEU A 303 -23.72 -3.13 24.19
CA LEU A 303 -25.08 -3.56 23.86
C LEU A 303 -25.15 -5.02 23.39
N ARG A 304 -24.16 -5.50 22.62
CA ARG A 304 -24.10 -6.91 22.19
C ARG A 304 -23.85 -7.84 23.37
N ASN A 305 -22.90 -7.51 24.23
CA ASN A 305 -22.53 -8.31 25.39
C ASN A 305 -23.69 -8.49 26.36
N HIS A 306 -24.58 -7.49 26.46
CA HIS A 306 -25.78 -7.56 27.29
C HIS A 306 -27.03 -8.08 26.54
N GLY A 307 -26.93 -8.44 25.26
CA GLY A 307 -28.06 -8.92 24.45
C GLY A 307 -29.13 -7.85 24.17
N LEU A 308 -28.76 -6.57 24.25
CA LEU A 308 -29.68 -5.42 24.15
C LEU A 308 -29.61 -4.69 22.79
N LEU A 309 -28.68 -5.07 21.90
CA LEU A 309 -28.47 -4.36 20.64
C LEU A 309 -29.76 -4.25 19.80
N ASP A 310 -30.46 -5.36 19.58
CA ASP A 310 -31.67 -5.37 18.75
C ASP A 310 -32.81 -4.57 19.38
N ALA A 311 -32.93 -4.60 20.72
CA ALA A 311 -33.89 -3.80 21.46
C ALA A 311 -33.58 -2.30 21.33
N PHE A 312 -32.30 -1.92 21.44
CA PHE A 312 -31.86 -0.53 21.29
C PHE A 312 -32.09 -0.01 19.86
N LEU A 313 -31.82 -0.83 18.83
CA LEU A 313 -32.10 -0.48 17.43
C LEU A 313 -33.61 -0.35 17.17
N SER A 314 -34.41 -1.27 17.71
CA SER A 314 -35.87 -1.24 17.61
C SER A 314 -36.45 0.01 18.28
N LEU A 315 -35.86 0.43 19.40
CA LEU A 315 -36.26 1.63 20.13
C LEU A 315 -36.02 2.91 19.32
N LYS A 316 -34.90 3.01 18.58
CA LYS A 316 -34.68 4.12 17.63
C LYS A 316 -35.80 4.19 16.58
N GLY A 317 -36.17 3.05 16.01
CA GLY A 317 -37.27 2.94 15.04
C GLY A 317 -38.63 3.31 15.63
N PHE A 318 -38.90 2.88 16.87
CA PHE A 318 -40.11 3.19 17.61
C PHE A 318 -40.28 4.70 17.84
N PHE A 319 -39.25 5.39 18.34
CA PHE A 319 -39.30 6.84 18.52
C PHE A 319 -39.47 7.56 17.19
N ARG A 320 -38.79 7.11 16.13
CA ARG A 320 -38.95 7.71 14.80
C ARG A 320 -40.40 7.67 14.34
N LYS A 321 -41.02 6.49 14.43
CA LYS A 321 -42.42 6.28 14.04
C LYS A 321 -43.36 7.17 14.84
N ILE A 322 -43.26 7.15 16.16
CA ILE A 322 -44.25 7.85 17.00
C ILE A 322 -44.10 9.37 16.92
N LEU A 323 -42.88 9.89 16.86
CA LEU A 323 -42.68 11.33 16.63
C LEU A 323 -43.30 11.76 15.30
N THR A 324 -43.12 10.95 14.25
CA THR A 324 -43.68 11.23 12.93
C THR A 324 -45.22 11.23 12.98
N GLU A 325 -45.83 10.18 13.53
CA GLU A 325 -47.29 10.04 13.66
C GLU A 325 -47.88 11.19 14.48
N PHE A 326 -47.27 11.53 15.63
CA PHE A 326 -47.77 12.60 16.48
C PHE A 326 -47.72 13.98 15.80
N LEU A 327 -46.63 14.28 15.10
CA LEU A 327 -46.44 15.61 14.51
C LEU A 327 -47.17 15.76 13.18
N GLN A 328 -47.33 14.68 12.41
CA GLN A 328 -48.05 14.69 11.14
C GLN A 328 -49.48 15.24 11.29
N ASP A 329 -50.19 14.84 12.35
CA ASP A 329 -51.56 15.27 12.63
C ASP A 329 -51.66 16.70 13.19
N LYS A 330 -50.52 17.31 13.53
CA LYS A 330 -50.44 18.64 14.18
C LYS A 330 -49.78 19.70 13.31
N MET A 331 -49.37 19.33 12.10
CA MET A 331 -48.77 20.27 11.16
C MET A 331 -49.83 21.13 10.45
N PRO A 332 -49.50 22.40 10.12
CA PRO A 332 -48.23 23.07 10.39
C PRO A 332 -48.12 23.53 11.86
N LEU A 333 -46.93 23.42 12.44
CA LEU A 333 -46.66 23.89 13.80
C LEU A 333 -46.37 25.39 13.83
N GLU A 334 -46.87 26.09 14.85
CA GLU A 334 -46.53 27.49 15.08
C GLU A 334 -45.08 27.67 15.56
N LYS A 335 -44.51 28.84 15.31
CA LYS A 335 -43.10 29.15 15.62
C LYS A 335 -42.71 29.05 17.07
N ASN A 336 -43.67 29.16 17.96
CA ASN A 336 -43.44 29.19 19.38
C ASN A 336 -43.79 27.85 20.05
N LEU A 337 -44.15 26.82 19.29
CA LEU A 337 -44.43 25.49 19.84
C LEU A 337 -43.15 24.66 19.97
N VAL A 338 -43.08 23.94 21.08
CA VAL A 338 -42.08 22.92 21.40
C VAL A 338 -42.83 21.60 21.50
N HIS A 339 -42.32 20.58 20.83
CA HIS A 339 -42.76 19.22 21.06
C HIS A 339 -42.09 18.69 22.34
N ALA A 340 -42.90 18.37 23.34
CA ALA A 340 -42.44 17.67 24.52
C ALA A 340 -42.92 16.22 24.46
N PHE A 341 -42.05 15.28 24.80
CA PHE A 341 -42.46 13.91 25.04
C PHE A 341 -41.75 13.33 26.26
N SER A 342 -42.51 12.67 27.13
CA SER A 342 -41.97 11.95 28.27
C SER A 342 -42.19 10.46 28.11
N PHE A 343 -41.22 9.66 28.54
CA PHE A 343 -41.32 8.22 28.45
C PHE A 343 -40.56 7.51 29.56
N LYS A 344 -40.99 6.28 29.85
CA LYS A 344 -40.31 5.34 30.75
C LYS A 344 -39.92 4.11 29.98
N ILE A 345 -38.72 3.59 30.26
CA ILE A 345 -38.23 2.33 29.72
C ILE A 345 -37.99 1.32 30.83
N ASN A 346 -38.22 0.05 30.54
CA ASN A 346 -37.83 -1.04 31.42
C ASN A 346 -36.38 -1.49 31.18
N GLU A 347 -35.94 -2.55 31.86
CA GLU A 347 -34.56 -3.06 31.78
C GLU A 347 -34.20 -3.65 30.41
N ASN A 348 -35.20 -4.03 29.61
CA ASN A 348 -35.05 -4.56 28.26
C ASN A 348 -35.22 -3.46 27.19
N LEU A 349 -35.14 -2.18 27.59
CA LEU A 349 -35.30 -1.01 26.71
C LEU A 349 -36.67 -0.91 26.04
N ALA A 350 -37.70 -1.59 26.56
CA ALA A 350 -39.07 -1.43 26.07
C ALA A 350 -39.75 -0.23 26.73
N VAL A 351 -40.44 0.58 25.93
CA VAL A 351 -41.21 1.74 26.42
C VAL A 351 -42.48 1.26 27.12
N VAL A 352 -42.67 1.69 28.37
CA VAL A 352 -43.81 1.29 29.23
C VAL A 352 -44.80 2.41 29.48
N ASP A 353 -44.38 3.67 29.35
CA ASP A 353 -45.23 4.85 29.42
C ASP A 353 -44.67 5.85 28.39
N LEU A 354 -45.56 6.54 27.68
CA LEU A 354 -45.22 7.52 26.67
C LEU A 354 -46.30 8.58 26.59
N ARG A 355 -45.90 9.85 26.67
CA ARG A 355 -46.79 11.00 26.61
C ARG A 355 -46.22 12.05 25.69
N HIS A 356 -47.08 12.70 24.92
CA HIS A 356 -46.72 13.76 24.01
C HIS A 356 -47.55 15.00 24.29
N SER A 357 -46.94 16.17 24.23
CA SER A 357 -47.60 17.47 24.27
C SER A 357 -46.94 18.43 23.30
N LEU A 358 -47.72 19.41 22.84
CA LEU A 358 -47.20 20.61 22.22
C LEU A 358 -47.35 21.73 23.25
N ASP A 359 -46.22 22.28 23.66
CA ASP A 359 -46.16 23.31 24.68
C ASP A 359 -45.61 24.61 24.09
N GLU A 360 -45.97 25.75 24.68
CA GLU A 360 -45.35 27.01 24.30
C GLU A 360 -43.88 27.06 24.75
N PHE A 361 -43.03 27.67 23.94
CA PHE A 361 -41.60 27.81 24.21
C PHE A 361 -41.30 28.53 25.54
N GLU A 362 -42.20 29.39 26.01
CA GLU A 362 -42.08 30.05 27.31
C GLU A 362 -42.28 29.06 28.48
N VAL A 363 -43.08 28.01 28.31
CA VAL A 363 -43.22 26.91 29.30
C VAL A 363 -41.91 26.12 29.37
N PHE A 364 -41.30 25.83 28.23
CA PHE A 364 -39.97 25.22 28.16
C PHE A 364 -38.91 26.06 28.90
N LYS A 365 -38.88 27.38 28.68
CA LYS A 365 -37.93 28.27 29.37
C LYS A 365 -38.10 28.28 30.89
N LYS A 366 -39.33 28.18 31.40
CA LYS A 366 -39.58 28.12 32.85
C LYS A 366 -39.07 26.82 33.46
N ASN A 367 -39.12 25.72 32.72
CA ASN A 367 -38.61 24.42 33.16
C ASN A 367 -37.09 24.27 32.94
N LYS A 368 -36.41 25.31 32.43
CA LYS A 368 -34.99 25.30 32.06
C LYS A 368 -34.04 25.14 33.26
N GLU A 369 -34.49 25.47 34.47
CA GLU A 369 -33.69 25.40 35.69
C GLU A 369 -33.36 23.96 36.13
N HIS A 370 -34.00 22.95 35.55
CA HIS A 370 -33.77 21.52 35.85
C HIS A 370 -33.06 20.75 34.74
N ILE A 371 -32.44 21.45 33.79
CA ILE A 371 -31.89 20.83 32.57
C ILE A 371 -30.39 20.56 32.68
N SER A 372 -30.01 19.29 32.55
CA SER A 372 -28.62 18.85 32.58
C SER A 372 -27.86 19.15 31.29
N GLU A 373 -28.51 19.16 30.12
CA GLU A 373 -27.87 19.48 28.83
C GLU A 373 -28.83 20.23 27.88
N ILE A 374 -28.39 21.37 27.35
CA ILE A 374 -29.14 22.18 26.37
C ILE A 374 -28.27 22.45 25.17
N SER A 375 -28.74 22.05 23.99
CA SER A 375 -28.23 22.60 22.73
C SER A 375 -29.16 23.72 22.29
N GLU A 376 -28.85 24.96 22.71
CA GLU A 376 -29.67 26.13 22.37
C GLU A 376 -29.71 26.37 20.85
N SER A 377 -28.62 26.04 20.15
CA SER A 377 -28.52 26.15 18.69
C SER A 377 -29.37 25.11 17.96
N ALA A 378 -29.66 23.96 18.56
CA ALA A 378 -30.48 22.89 17.99
C ALA A 378 -31.95 22.93 18.45
N GLY A 379 -32.27 23.67 19.51
CA GLY A 379 -33.62 23.73 20.08
C GLY A 379 -34.03 22.42 20.76
N LEU A 380 -33.07 21.72 21.37
CA LEU A 380 -33.28 20.43 22.03
C LEU A 380 -32.78 20.45 23.48
N ALA A 381 -33.56 19.85 24.37
CA ALA A 381 -33.15 19.46 25.71
C ALA A 381 -33.67 18.05 26.03
N VAL A 382 -32.83 17.21 26.65
CA VAL A 382 -33.22 15.90 27.17
C VAL A 382 -33.03 15.93 28.68
N LEU A 383 -34.09 15.59 29.41
CA LEU A 383 -34.11 15.56 30.87
C LEU A 383 -34.26 14.13 31.34
N LYS A 384 -33.41 13.79 32.30
CA LYS A 384 -33.50 12.55 33.07
C LYS A 384 -34.04 12.88 34.45
N ASN A 385 -35.14 12.25 34.85
CA ASN A 385 -35.58 12.24 36.24
C ASN A 385 -35.14 10.94 36.94
N ARG A 386 -35.04 10.95 38.27
CA ARG A 386 -34.53 9.86 39.13
C ARG A 386 -35.26 8.51 38.97
N ALA A 387 -36.41 8.47 38.32
CA ALA A 387 -37.26 7.29 38.17
C ALA A 387 -37.17 6.59 36.79
N LYS A 388 -36.04 6.72 36.07
CA LYS A 388 -35.88 6.25 34.67
C LYS A 388 -36.94 6.83 33.72
N GLU A 389 -37.35 8.07 34.04
CA GLU A 389 -38.27 8.84 33.23
C GLU A 389 -37.47 9.87 32.46
N PHE A 390 -37.57 9.79 31.14
CA PHE A 390 -36.97 10.74 30.21
C PHE A 390 -38.02 11.74 29.80
N LEU A 391 -37.65 13.00 29.74
CA LEU A 391 -38.49 14.09 29.24
C LEU A 391 -37.68 14.88 28.22
N VAL A 392 -38.14 14.84 26.97
CA VAL A 392 -37.44 15.44 25.84
C VAL A 392 -38.25 16.62 25.35
N TYR A 393 -37.59 17.76 25.21
CA TYR A 393 -38.13 18.98 24.62
C TYR A 393 -37.41 19.26 23.32
N TRP A 394 -38.15 19.28 22.22
CA TRP A 394 -37.61 19.52 20.90
C TRP A 394 -38.43 20.58 20.18
N ARG A 395 -37.75 21.60 19.67
CA ARG A 395 -38.34 22.63 18.81
C ARG A 395 -38.06 22.27 17.35
N PRO A 396 -39.06 21.79 16.59
CA PRO A 396 -38.87 21.55 15.16
C PRO A 396 -38.53 22.87 14.49
N LYS A 397 -37.39 22.96 13.82
CA LYS A 397 -36.98 24.18 13.09
C LYS A 397 -37.80 24.42 11.82
N VAL A 398 -38.75 23.54 11.53
CA VAL A 398 -39.34 23.40 10.20
C VAL A 398 -40.80 23.85 10.23
N PHE A 399 -41.02 25.05 9.70
CA PHE A 399 -42.35 25.60 9.38
C PHE A 399 -42.76 25.05 8.02
N LEU A 400 -43.16 23.79 7.99
CA LEU A 400 -43.44 23.07 6.76
C LEU A 400 -44.84 23.39 6.25
N LYS A 401 -44.94 24.43 5.42
CA LYS A 401 -46.20 24.72 4.71
C LYS A 401 -46.42 23.78 3.52
N ASP A 402 -45.35 23.16 2.97
CA ASP A 402 -45.39 22.45 1.68
C ASP A 402 -44.53 21.16 1.58
N MET A 403 -44.01 20.60 2.68
CA MET A 403 -43.28 19.30 2.64
C MET A 403 -44.13 18.15 3.14
N ASN A 404 -43.89 16.97 2.57
CA ASN A 404 -44.36 15.70 3.11
C ASN A 404 -43.66 15.43 4.45
N VAL A 405 -44.37 15.68 5.54
CA VAL A 405 -43.88 15.52 6.92
C VAL A 405 -43.30 14.13 7.13
N LYS A 406 -44.00 13.10 6.67
CA LYS A 406 -43.55 11.72 6.81
C LYS A 406 -42.18 11.51 6.15
N GLU A 407 -42.02 11.98 4.92
CA GLU A 407 -40.76 11.88 4.17
C GLU A 407 -39.62 12.65 4.84
N TYR A 408 -39.88 13.83 5.40
CA TYR A 408 -38.87 14.62 6.13
C TYR A 408 -38.36 13.85 7.37
N PHE A 409 -39.28 13.36 8.20
CA PHE A 409 -38.93 12.66 9.43
C PHE A 409 -38.35 11.24 9.18
N GLU A 410 -38.74 10.58 8.07
CA GLU A 410 -38.22 9.28 7.66
C GLU A 410 -36.86 9.33 6.98
N ASN A 411 -36.44 10.47 6.42
CA ASN A 411 -35.17 10.59 5.70
C ASN A 411 -34.09 11.37 6.48
N GLU A 412 -34.47 12.25 7.41
CA GLU A 412 -33.51 13.00 8.23
C GLU A 412 -33.16 12.24 9.52
N ASP A 413 -31.86 12.07 9.81
CA ASP A 413 -31.40 11.63 11.14
C ASP A 413 -31.44 12.82 12.08
N LEU A 414 -32.62 13.09 12.63
CA LEU A 414 -32.84 14.26 13.46
C LEU A 414 -31.99 14.20 14.73
N PHE A 415 -31.38 15.34 15.06
CA PHE A 415 -30.59 15.53 16.29
C PHE A 415 -31.33 15.07 17.56
N VAL A 416 -32.66 15.19 17.60
CA VAL A 416 -33.51 14.69 18.70
C VAL A 416 -33.38 13.18 18.90
N TYR A 417 -33.30 12.39 17.83
CA TYR A 417 -33.14 10.93 17.94
C TYR A 417 -31.78 10.59 18.52
N ARG A 418 -30.73 11.19 17.97
CA ARG A 418 -29.36 10.95 18.43
C ARG A 418 -29.23 11.23 19.93
N ALA A 419 -29.60 12.42 20.38
CA ALA A 419 -29.46 12.81 21.78
C ALA A 419 -30.37 11.98 22.71
N THR A 420 -31.58 11.62 22.28
CA THR A 420 -32.46 10.75 23.08
C THR A 420 -31.84 9.35 23.24
N MET A 421 -31.30 8.77 22.16
CA MET A 421 -30.67 7.46 22.21
C MET A 421 -29.35 7.48 23.02
N GLU A 422 -28.55 8.55 22.90
CA GLU A 422 -27.34 8.76 23.72
C GLU A 422 -27.71 8.84 25.21
N ALA A 423 -28.73 9.62 25.59
CA ALA A 423 -29.18 9.71 26.98
C ALA A 423 -29.68 8.37 27.54
N ILE A 424 -30.38 7.56 26.73
CA ILE A 424 -30.82 6.21 27.12
C ILE A 424 -29.62 5.27 27.32
N TYR A 425 -28.63 5.36 26.44
CA TYR A 425 -27.40 4.58 26.58
C TYR A 425 -26.65 4.97 27.88
N ASP A 426 -26.45 6.27 28.09
CA ASP A 426 -25.71 6.78 29.23
C ASP A 426 -26.44 6.49 30.56
N GLU A 427 -27.78 6.48 30.59
CA GLU A 427 -28.54 5.99 31.75
C GLU A 427 -28.14 4.57 32.15
N ARG A 428 -27.96 3.70 31.17
CA ARG A 428 -27.76 2.27 31.42
C ARG A 428 -26.33 1.97 31.82
N TYR A 429 -25.36 2.67 31.23
CA TYR A 429 -23.94 2.33 31.33
C TYR A 429 -23.10 3.36 32.09
N TYR A 430 -23.55 4.61 32.27
CA TYR A 430 -22.81 5.66 32.99
C TYR A 430 -23.27 5.88 34.44
N VAL A 431 -24.07 4.97 35.02
CA VAL A 431 -24.34 4.94 36.47
C VAL A 431 -23.26 4.13 37.18
N CYS A 432 -22.03 4.68 37.27
CA CYS A 432 -21.04 4.47 38.35
C CYS A 432 -19.64 4.90 37.88
N ASP A 433 -19.19 6.08 38.34
CA ASP A 433 -17.75 6.32 38.58
C ASP A 433 -17.48 7.39 39.66
N TYR A 434 -18.50 8.06 40.20
CA TYR A 434 -18.33 9.03 41.29
C TYR A 434 -18.33 8.43 42.71
N THR A 435 -18.29 7.09 42.87
CA THR A 435 -18.21 6.44 44.20
C THR A 435 -16.79 6.02 44.63
N ASN A 436 -15.75 6.31 43.85
CA ASN A 436 -14.34 6.04 44.22
C ASN A 436 -13.50 7.30 44.46
N LEU A 437 -14.12 8.42 44.83
CA LEU A 437 -13.44 9.63 45.33
C LEU A 437 -13.83 9.90 46.79
N GLU A 438 -13.63 8.89 47.65
CA GLU A 438 -13.31 9.11 49.06
C GLU A 438 -12.05 8.30 49.39
N LEU A 439 -10.90 8.96 49.32
CA LEU A 439 -9.73 8.75 50.16
C LEU A 439 -9.02 10.08 50.38
#